data_AF-A0A5A7VB65-F1
#
_entry.id   AF-A0A5A7VB65-F1
#
_cell.length_a   1.000
_cell.length_b   1.000
_cell.length_c   1.000
_cell.angle_alpha   90.00
_cell.angle_beta   90.00
_cell.angle_gamma   90.00
#
_symmetry.space_group_name_H-M   'P 1'
#
loop_
_entity.id
_entity.type
_entity.pdbx_description
1 polymer ?
#
loop_
_entity_poly.entity_id
_entity_poly.type
_entity_poly.pdbx_seq_one_letter_code
_entity_poly.pdbx_strand_id
1 'polypeptide(L)'
;MSLLHLTKPPPPSSSSVLKLKVFQCLLLPLLLQRPVRAATKNIIIPPGYSVPAVFVFGDSIVDTGNNNNLITQAKCNYPPYGRDFADGRPTGRFSNGRVPSDLVVDVLGIKPLLPPYADPNLQLEDLLTGVNFASGGAGFDPLTSKLAPAISLDAQLAMFREYRKKIEGLVGEEKAKFIIDNSLFLVVAGSNDIGNTFYLARFRQGQYNIDTYTDFMNQHASAYVKDLYAAGARRIGFFATPPLGCLPSQRTLAGGIQRACVNEYNDAAKLFNGKLQTTLSYLQSTLPDSRVVYVDIYNPLLDVIQNYAKYGFEVADRGCCGTGTIEVTLLCNKLVKTCPDTTKYVFWDSFHPSETTYNLLVSPIIQRYISSFL
;
A
#
# COMPACT_ATOMS: atom_id res chain seq x y z
N MET A 1 -41.74 54.08 -51.32
CA MET A 1 -41.47 55.49 -51.69
C MET A 1 -41.05 56.17 -50.39
N SER A 2 -39.84 56.71 -50.21
CA SER A 2 -39.00 57.44 -51.16
C SER A 2 -37.51 57.26 -50.88
N LEU A 3 -36.74 57.45 -51.94
CA LEU A 3 -35.28 57.40 -52.05
C LEU A 3 -34.58 58.65 -51.50
N LEU A 4 -33.38 58.40 -50.93
CA LEU A 4 -32.06 59.07 -51.08
C LEU A 4 -31.92 60.61 -51.21
N HIS A 5 -31.04 61.17 -50.37
CA HIS A 5 -29.75 61.83 -50.75
C HIS A 5 -28.96 62.18 -49.47
N LEU A 6 -27.83 61.55 -49.14
CA LEU A 6 -26.43 61.78 -49.57
C LEU A 6 -25.89 63.21 -49.37
N THR A 7 -25.05 63.38 -48.33
CA THR A 7 -24.01 64.43 -48.27
C THR A 7 -22.67 63.84 -47.83
N LYS A 8 -21.62 64.15 -48.60
CA LYS A 8 -20.21 63.71 -48.49
C LYS A 8 -19.48 64.25 -47.24
N PRO A 9 -18.48 63.53 -46.71
CA PRO A 9 -17.49 64.08 -45.76
C PRO A 9 -16.22 64.61 -46.48
N PRO A 10 -15.38 65.42 -45.79
CA PRO A 10 -14.17 66.02 -46.37
C PRO A 10 -12.94 65.08 -46.39
N PRO A 11 -11.88 65.39 -47.18
CA PRO A 11 -10.70 64.54 -47.41
C PRO A 11 -9.54 64.82 -46.42
N PRO A 12 -8.41 64.07 -46.49
CA PRO A 12 -7.71 63.55 -45.30
C PRO A 12 -6.44 64.33 -44.93
N SER A 13 -6.02 64.23 -43.66
CA SER A 13 -4.66 64.56 -43.23
C SER A 13 -3.84 63.31 -42.93
N SER A 14 -2.67 63.32 -43.55
CA SER A 14 -1.64 62.31 -43.69
C SER A 14 -0.85 61.94 -42.42
N SER A 15 -0.07 60.86 -42.59
CA SER A 15 1.12 60.42 -41.84
C SER A 15 0.79 59.57 -40.59
N SER A 16 1.43 58.43 -40.33
CA SER A 16 2.71 57.91 -40.78
C SER A 16 2.88 56.43 -40.39
N VAL A 17 3.37 55.62 -41.33
CA VAL A 17 4.29 54.48 -41.17
C VAL A 17 3.80 53.28 -40.34
N LEU A 18 3.25 52.30 -41.06
CA LEU A 18 3.09 50.92 -40.64
C LEU A 18 4.48 50.24 -40.56
N LYS A 19 5.06 50.13 -39.37
CA LYS A 19 6.18 49.21 -39.12
C LYS A 19 5.62 47.82 -38.87
N LEU A 20 5.70 46.95 -39.88
CA LEU A 20 5.42 45.54 -39.79
C LEU A 20 6.45 44.88 -38.84
N LYS A 21 6.11 44.75 -37.55
CA LYS A 21 6.89 43.92 -36.62
C LYS A 21 6.55 42.46 -36.90
N VAL A 22 7.45 41.80 -37.61
CA VAL A 22 7.53 40.33 -37.66
C VAL A 22 7.73 39.85 -36.23
N PHE A 23 6.67 39.36 -35.59
CA PHE A 23 6.78 38.62 -34.34
C PHE A 23 7.36 37.26 -34.69
N GLN A 24 8.68 37.16 -34.56
CA GLN A 24 9.40 35.91 -34.57
C GLN A 24 8.92 35.12 -33.36
N CYS A 25 8.03 34.16 -33.57
CA CYS A 25 7.66 33.15 -32.58
C CYS A 25 8.95 32.42 -32.17
N LEU A 26 9.56 32.87 -31.08
CA LEU A 26 10.46 32.05 -30.29
C LEU A 26 9.61 30.89 -29.76
N LEU A 27 9.64 29.77 -30.48
CA LEU A 27 9.34 28.45 -29.93
C LEU A 27 10.28 28.25 -28.74
N LEU A 28 9.86 28.69 -27.55
CA LEU A 28 10.42 28.11 -26.34
C LEU A 28 10.11 26.61 -26.44
N PRO A 29 11.12 25.72 -26.37
CA PRO A 29 10.81 24.34 -26.16
C PRO A 29 10.06 24.31 -24.83
N LEU A 30 8.78 23.89 -24.85
CA LEU A 30 8.16 23.34 -23.66
C LEU A 30 9.10 22.21 -23.25
N LEU A 31 9.99 22.49 -22.30
CA LEU A 31 10.55 21.47 -21.46
C LEU A 31 9.33 20.86 -20.80
N LEU A 32 8.82 19.78 -21.41
CA LEU A 32 8.05 18.77 -20.71
C LEU A 32 8.88 18.49 -19.47
N GLN A 33 8.49 19.11 -18.35
CA GLN A 33 8.85 18.62 -17.04
C GLN A 33 8.22 17.25 -16.98
N ARG A 34 8.93 16.25 -17.54
CA ARG A 34 8.69 14.86 -17.19
C ARG A 34 8.71 14.89 -15.67
N PRO A 35 7.67 14.38 -14.99
CA PRO A 35 7.75 14.25 -13.55
C PRO A 35 9.06 13.50 -13.30
N VAL A 36 10.00 14.15 -12.61
CA VAL A 36 11.22 13.52 -12.19
C VAL A 36 10.74 12.41 -11.27
N ARG A 37 10.60 11.19 -11.79
CA ARG A 37 10.61 9.98 -10.96
C ARG A 37 11.88 10.15 -10.14
N ALA A 38 11.75 10.47 -8.87
CA ALA A 38 12.87 10.42 -7.96
C ALA A 38 13.47 9.04 -8.16
N ALA A 39 14.71 8.98 -8.65
CA ALA A 39 15.40 7.72 -8.84
C ALA A 39 15.42 7.05 -7.46
N THR A 40 14.64 5.99 -7.29
CA THR A 40 14.68 5.16 -6.10
C THR A 40 16.12 4.65 -6.02
N LYS A 41 16.86 5.10 -5.00
CA LYS A 41 18.20 4.56 -4.75
C LYS A 41 18.00 3.09 -4.43
N ASN A 42 18.47 2.21 -5.32
CA ASN A 42 18.48 0.78 -5.06
C ASN A 42 19.26 0.53 -3.76
N ILE A 43 18.63 -0.19 -2.84
CA ILE A 43 19.23 -0.63 -1.59
C ILE A 43 20.26 -1.69 -1.95
N ILE A 44 21.52 -1.42 -1.62
CA ILE A 44 22.62 -2.33 -1.91
C ILE A 44 22.64 -3.41 -0.83
N ILE A 45 22.42 -4.66 -1.23
CA ILE A 45 22.63 -5.82 -0.37
C ILE A 45 24.13 -5.99 -0.11
N PRO A 46 24.58 -6.10 1.15
CA PRO A 46 25.99 -6.29 1.48
C PRO A 46 26.60 -7.53 0.80
N PRO A 47 27.91 -7.50 0.47
CA PRO A 47 28.60 -8.67 -0.07
C PRO A 47 28.43 -9.91 0.80
N GLY A 48 28.24 -11.07 0.18
CA GLY A 48 28.01 -12.35 0.87
C GLY A 48 26.54 -12.65 1.16
N TYR A 49 25.63 -11.70 0.91
CA TYR A 49 24.19 -11.89 1.02
C TYR A 49 23.49 -11.73 -0.33
N SER A 50 22.35 -12.38 -0.48
CA SER A 50 21.45 -12.22 -1.63
C SER A 50 20.00 -12.26 -1.18
N VAL A 51 19.12 -11.59 -1.90
CA VAL A 51 17.66 -11.67 -1.73
C VAL A 51 17.07 -12.03 -3.10
N PRO A 52 16.96 -13.33 -3.45
CA PRO A 52 16.55 -13.74 -4.78
C PRO A 52 15.06 -13.50 -5.04
N ALA A 53 14.22 -13.58 -4.01
CA ALA A 53 12.79 -13.33 -4.10
C ALA A 53 12.24 -12.62 -2.84
N VAL A 54 11.04 -12.07 -3.00
CA VAL A 54 10.23 -11.52 -1.90
C VAL A 54 8.85 -12.15 -1.97
N PHE A 55 8.42 -12.74 -0.85
CA PHE A 55 7.09 -13.30 -0.66
C PHE A 55 6.32 -12.44 0.32
N VAL A 56 5.14 -11.99 -0.07
CA VAL A 56 4.33 -11.08 0.75
C VAL A 56 3.00 -11.71 1.10
N PHE A 57 2.65 -11.66 2.38
CA PHE A 57 1.42 -12.17 2.97
C PHE A 57 0.75 -11.04 3.75
N GLY A 58 -0.55 -11.14 3.95
CA GLY A 58 -1.27 -10.14 4.72
C GLY A 58 -2.56 -9.65 4.10
N ASP A 59 -2.81 -8.37 4.28
CA ASP A 59 -4.07 -7.70 3.97
C ASP A 59 -3.98 -6.72 2.77
N SER A 60 -4.97 -5.83 2.68
CA SER A 60 -5.13 -4.86 1.59
C SER A 60 -3.97 -3.87 1.46
N ILE A 61 -3.21 -3.63 2.54
CA ILE A 61 -2.08 -2.71 2.50
C ILE A 61 -1.03 -3.19 1.50
N VAL A 62 -0.86 -4.50 1.35
CA VAL A 62 0.16 -5.10 0.48
C VAL A 62 -0.41 -5.91 -0.67
N ASP A 63 -1.73 -6.08 -0.78
CA ASP A 63 -2.37 -6.81 -1.88
C ASP A 63 -2.14 -6.14 -3.24
N THR A 64 -1.77 -6.95 -4.22
CA THR A 64 -1.47 -6.53 -5.60
C THR A 64 -2.51 -7.03 -6.62
N GLY A 65 -3.59 -7.66 -6.15
CA GLY A 65 -4.73 -8.10 -6.97
C GLY A 65 -5.21 -9.52 -6.70
N ASN A 66 -4.88 -10.16 -5.58
CA ASN A 66 -5.38 -11.51 -5.28
C ASN A 66 -6.90 -11.55 -5.10
N ASN A 67 -7.52 -10.42 -4.74
CA ASN A 67 -8.97 -10.32 -4.57
C ASN A 67 -9.74 -10.16 -5.90
N ASN A 68 -9.05 -10.00 -7.03
CA ASN A 68 -9.67 -9.67 -8.31
C ASN A 68 -10.71 -10.72 -8.75
N ASN A 69 -10.36 -12.00 -8.54
CA ASN A 69 -11.16 -13.15 -8.97
C ASN A 69 -12.11 -13.69 -7.89
N LEU A 70 -12.17 -13.07 -6.71
CA LEU A 70 -13.05 -13.48 -5.60
C LEU A 70 -14.41 -12.81 -5.70
N ILE A 71 -15.48 -13.46 -5.23
CA ILE A 71 -16.77 -12.76 -5.04
C ILE A 71 -16.70 -12.03 -3.69
N THR A 72 -16.23 -10.77 -3.71
CA THR A 72 -16.00 -9.97 -2.50
C THR A 72 -16.15 -8.47 -2.77
N GLN A 73 -16.50 -7.72 -1.73
CA GLN A 73 -16.46 -6.25 -1.73
C GLN A 73 -15.06 -5.70 -1.45
N ALA A 74 -14.17 -6.52 -0.87
CA ALA A 74 -12.78 -6.16 -0.60
C ALA A 74 -11.93 -6.32 -1.86
N LYS A 75 -12.25 -5.62 -2.94
CA LYS A 75 -11.41 -5.60 -4.16
C LYS A 75 -11.36 -4.20 -4.76
N CYS A 76 -10.27 -3.88 -5.44
CA CYS A 76 -10.00 -2.56 -6.01
C CYS A 76 -9.56 -2.63 -7.49
N ASN A 77 -10.15 -3.56 -8.27
CA ASN A 77 -9.89 -3.73 -9.70
C ASN A 77 -10.84 -2.90 -10.59
N TYR A 78 -11.24 -1.72 -10.12
CA TYR A 78 -12.06 -0.76 -10.83
C TYR A 78 -11.63 0.69 -10.52
N PRO A 79 -11.93 1.66 -11.41
CA PRO A 79 -11.63 3.07 -11.14
C PRO A 79 -12.36 3.59 -9.89
N PRO A 80 -11.73 4.50 -9.10
CA PRO A 80 -10.54 5.26 -9.45
C PRO A 80 -9.21 4.64 -8.99
N TYR A 81 -9.21 3.42 -8.44
CA TYR A 81 -7.99 2.74 -8.01
C TYR A 81 -7.02 2.56 -9.17
N GLY A 82 -5.72 2.70 -8.90
CA GLY A 82 -4.67 2.59 -9.91
C GLY A 82 -4.57 3.76 -10.91
N ARG A 83 -5.31 4.86 -10.72
CA ARG A 83 -5.27 6.02 -11.64
C ARG A 83 -3.89 6.63 -11.88
N ASP A 84 -2.95 6.45 -10.95
CA ASP A 84 -1.58 7.00 -11.03
C ASP A 84 -0.58 5.96 -11.60
N PHE A 85 -1.03 4.75 -11.95
CA PHE A 85 -0.23 3.87 -12.80
C PHE A 85 -0.01 4.50 -14.19
N ALA A 86 1.09 4.13 -14.83
CA ALA A 86 1.45 4.65 -16.15
C ALA A 86 0.38 4.38 -17.23
N ASP A 87 -0.37 3.29 -17.11
CA ASP A 87 -1.49 2.93 -17.98
C ASP A 87 -2.86 3.33 -17.39
N GLY A 88 -2.89 3.93 -16.19
CA GLY A 88 -4.10 4.31 -15.46
C GLY A 88 -5.04 3.14 -15.12
N ARG A 89 -4.56 1.89 -15.22
CA ARG A 89 -5.42 0.72 -15.07
C ARG A 89 -5.60 0.32 -13.60
N PRO A 90 -6.83 -0.04 -13.20
CA PRO A 90 -7.04 -0.62 -11.89
C PRO A 90 -6.52 -2.06 -11.84
N THR A 91 -5.53 -2.31 -10.99
CA THR A 91 -4.86 -3.62 -10.89
C THR A 91 -5.34 -4.48 -9.73
N GLY A 92 -6.17 -3.93 -8.84
CA GLY A 92 -6.57 -4.59 -7.58
C GLY A 92 -5.86 -4.07 -6.34
N ARG A 93 -4.86 -3.20 -6.51
CA ARG A 93 -4.16 -2.49 -5.42
C ARG A 93 -5.09 -1.50 -4.73
N PHE A 94 -5.05 -1.47 -3.40
CA PHE A 94 -5.88 -0.59 -2.58
C PHE A 94 -5.27 0.81 -2.45
N SER A 95 -4.87 1.41 -3.57
CA SER A 95 -4.29 2.76 -3.62
C SER A 95 -4.53 3.41 -4.98
N ASN A 96 -4.13 4.68 -5.12
CA ASN A 96 -4.07 5.37 -6.41
C ASN A 96 -3.03 4.75 -7.36
N GLY A 97 -2.06 3.99 -6.87
CA GLY A 97 -1.03 3.36 -7.68
C GLY A 97 -0.35 2.20 -6.96
N ARG A 98 0.98 2.22 -6.89
CA ARG A 98 1.77 1.15 -6.24
C ARG A 98 1.52 1.05 -4.74
N VAL A 99 1.60 -0.18 -4.22
CA VAL A 99 1.51 -0.49 -2.80
C VAL A 99 2.88 -0.92 -2.25
N PRO A 100 3.10 -0.98 -0.92
CA PRO A 100 4.40 -1.30 -0.34
C PRO A 100 5.06 -2.56 -0.88
N SER A 101 4.30 -3.61 -1.22
CA SER A 101 4.88 -4.84 -1.77
C SER A 101 5.58 -4.64 -3.12
N ASP A 102 5.07 -3.75 -3.97
CA ASP A 102 5.76 -3.33 -5.20
C ASP A 102 7.00 -2.52 -4.88
N LEU A 103 6.87 -1.57 -3.95
CA LEU A 103 7.94 -0.64 -3.62
C LEU A 103 9.14 -1.38 -3.01
N VAL A 104 8.89 -2.42 -2.21
CA VAL A 104 9.95 -3.26 -1.64
C VAL A 104 10.77 -3.94 -2.73
N VAL A 105 10.13 -4.60 -3.71
CA VAL A 105 10.88 -5.28 -4.77
C VAL A 105 11.58 -4.32 -5.73
N ASP A 106 11.00 -3.13 -5.94
CA ASP A 106 11.59 -2.07 -6.75
C ASP A 106 12.85 -1.51 -6.08
N VAL A 107 12.80 -1.14 -4.79
CA VAL A 107 13.97 -0.61 -4.08
C VAL A 107 15.06 -1.66 -3.84
N LEU A 108 14.73 -2.95 -3.84
CA LEU A 108 15.71 -4.05 -3.80
C LEU A 108 16.27 -4.39 -5.18
N GLY A 109 15.77 -3.75 -6.26
CA GLY A 109 16.21 -4.00 -7.62
C GLY A 109 15.83 -5.38 -8.17
N ILE A 110 14.79 -6.02 -7.61
CA ILE A 110 14.35 -7.37 -7.99
C ILE A 110 13.43 -7.31 -9.21
N LYS A 111 12.38 -6.49 -9.13
CA LYS A 111 11.39 -6.28 -10.21
C LYS A 111 10.60 -4.99 -9.94
N PRO A 112 10.00 -4.36 -10.97
CA PRO A 112 9.29 -3.08 -10.79
C PRO A 112 7.94 -3.21 -10.08
N LEU A 113 7.27 -4.37 -10.19
CA LEU A 113 5.97 -4.65 -9.55
C LEU A 113 5.95 -6.12 -9.10
N LEU A 114 5.34 -6.38 -7.95
CA LEU A 114 5.16 -7.75 -7.45
C LEU A 114 3.81 -8.28 -7.95
N PRO A 115 3.76 -9.40 -8.68
CA PRO A 115 2.50 -9.93 -9.17
C PRO A 115 1.74 -10.70 -8.08
N PRO A 116 0.39 -10.67 -8.09
CA PRO A 116 -0.42 -11.51 -7.23
C PRO A 116 -0.37 -12.96 -7.70
N TYR A 117 -0.24 -13.90 -6.77
CA TYR A 117 -0.17 -15.33 -7.09
C TYR A 117 -1.46 -15.85 -7.76
N ALA A 118 -2.61 -15.23 -7.49
CA ALA A 118 -3.90 -15.59 -8.07
C ALA A 118 -4.15 -14.99 -9.48
N ASP A 119 -3.18 -14.31 -10.10
CA ASP A 119 -3.33 -13.84 -11.48
C ASP A 119 -3.33 -15.03 -12.45
N PRO A 120 -4.38 -15.22 -13.27
CA PRO A 120 -4.41 -16.28 -14.27
C PRO A 120 -3.35 -16.12 -15.36
N ASN A 121 -2.75 -14.93 -15.52
CA ASN A 121 -1.71 -14.64 -16.48
C ASN A 121 -0.29 -14.68 -15.87
N LEU A 122 -0.16 -15.08 -14.61
CA LEU A 122 1.14 -15.19 -13.95
C LEU A 122 2.05 -16.17 -14.70
N GLN A 123 3.23 -15.72 -15.09
CA GLN A 123 4.20 -16.58 -15.77
C GLN A 123 5.01 -17.40 -14.76
N LEU A 124 5.52 -18.54 -15.20
CA LEU A 124 6.25 -19.44 -14.31
C LEU A 124 7.61 -18.83 -13.89
N GLU A 125 8.20 -18.02 -14.76
CA GLU A 125 9.46 -17.31 -14.51
C GLU A 125 9.29 -16.21 -13.44
N ASP A 126 8.11 -15.59 -13.35
CA ASP A 126 7.80 -14.58 -12.34
C ASP A 126 7.90 -15.16 -10.92
N LEU A 127 7.63 -16.46 -10.78
CA LEU A 127 7.71 -17.17 -9.52
C LEU A 127 9.11 -17.09 -8.91
N LEU A 128 10.16 -17.20 -9.73
CA LEU A 128 11.55 -17.32 -9.26
C LEU A 128 12.07 -16.11 -8.47
N THR A 129 11.42 -14.96 -8.66
CA THR A 129 11.77 -13.69 -8.00
C THR A 129 10.70 -13.24 -7.01
N GLY A 130 9.72 -14.11 -6.71
CA GLY A 130 8.72 -13.90 -5.68
C GLY A 130 7.39 -13.34 -6.19
N VAL A 131 6.36 -13.58 -5.39
CA VAL A 131 4.96 -13.25 -5.65
C VAL A 131 4.26 -12.79 -4.38
N ASN A 132 3.08 -12.21 -4.55
CA ASN A 132 2.23 -11.74 -3.46
C ASN A 132 1.08 -12.70 -3.21
N PHE A 133 0.87 -13.09 -1.95
CA PHE A 133 -0.25 -13.92 -1.49
C PHE A 133 -1.28 -13.14 -0.65
N ALA A 134 -1.00 -11.88 -0.32
CA ALA A 134 -1.85 -11.05 0.52
C ALA A 134 -3.23 -10.81 -0.11
N SER A 135 -4.24 -10.60 0.73
CA SER A 135 -5.64 -10.47 0.30
C SER A 135 -6.35 -9.39 1.10
N GLY A 136 -6.97 -8.43 0.41
CA GLY A 136 -7.75 -7.38 1.06
C GLY A 136 -8.81 -7.92 2.00
N GLY A 137 -8.84 -7.41 3.24
CA GLY A 137 -9.76 -7.85 4.29
C GLY A 137 -9.26 -9.02 5.16
N ALA A 138 -8.04 -9.54 4.90
CA ALA A 138 -7.44 -10.54 5.77
C ALA A 138 -7.02 -9.98 7.14
N GLY A 139 -6.87 -10.86 8.12
CA GLY A 139 -6.47 -10.55 9.48
C GLY A 139 -5.96 -11.79 10.22
N PHE A 140 -5.40 -11.59 11.42
CA PHE A 140 -4.95 -12.69 12.29
C PHE A 140 -6.11 -13.48 12.90
N ASP A 141 -7.22 -12.81 13.19
CA ASP A 141 -8.47 -13.44 13.60
C ASP A 141 -9.14 -14.09 12.37
N PRO A 142 -9.38 -15.42 12.38
CA PRO A 142 -10.04 -16.11 11.27
C PRO A 142 -11.43 -15.56 10.94
N LEU A 143 -12.13 -14.93 11.89
CA LEU A 143 -13.42 -14.27 11.65
C LEU A 143 -13.26 -13.06 10.73
N THR A 144 -12.19 -12.28 10.87
CA THR A 144 -11.93 -11.08 10.07
C THR A 144 -12.01 -11.39 8.57
N SER A 145 -11.31 -12.45 8.13
CA SER A 145 -11.29 -12.86 6.72
C SER A 145 -12.66 -13.38 6.23
N LYS A 146 -13.49 -13.91 7.12
CA LYS A 146 -14.85 -14.38 6.78
C LYS A 146 -15.83 -13.22 6.60
N LEU A 147 -15.66 -12.13 7.35
CA LEU A 147 -16.53 -10.96 7.28
C LEU A 147 -16.32 -10.14 6.01
N ALA A 148 -15.07 -10.11 5.51
CA ALA A 148 -14.69 -9.39 4.28
C ALA A 148 -14.58 -10.28 3.02
N PRO A 149 -15.21 -11.47 3.01
CA PRO A 149 -14.84 -12.60 2.14
C PRO A 149 -13.43 -12.54 1.49
N ALA A 150 -12.40 -12.69 2.31
CA ALA A 150 -11.00 -12.59 1.93
C ALA A 150 -10.29 -13.96 1.97
N ILE A 151 -9.12 -14.06 1.35
CA ILE A 151 -8.23 -15.21 1.51
C ILE A 151 -7.56 -15.10 2.89
N SER A 152 -7.89 -16.02 3.80
CA SER A 152 -7.30 -16.07 5.14
C SER A 152 -5.79 -16.34 5.11
N LEU A 153 -5.05 -15.92 6.14
CA LEU A 153 -3.61 -16.19 6.25
C LEU A 153 -3.27 -17.68 6.07
N ASP A 154 -4.07 -18.59 6.62
CA ASP A 154 -3.90 -20.05 6.43
C ASP A 154 -3.98 -20.45 4.94
N ALA A 155 -4.93 -19.86 4.20
CA ALA A 155 -5.06 -20.09 2.77
C ALA A 155 -3.93 -19.42 1.96
N GLN A 156 -3.42 -18.27 2.42
CA GLN A 156 -2.23 -17.64 1.84
C GLN A 156 -0.99 -18.53 2.00
N LEU A 157 -0.81 -19.15 3.18
CA LEU A 157 0.24 -20.13 3.40
C LEU A 157 0.05 -21.40 2.56
N ALA A 158 -1.19 -21.86 2.38
CA ALA A 158 -1.49 -22.99 1.51
C ALA A 158 -1.10 -22.69 0.05
N MET A 159 -1.38 -21.48 -0.44
CA MET A 159 -0.90 -21.01 -1.75
C MET A 159 0.63 -20.97 -1.83
N PHE A 160 1.33 -20.54 -0.77
CA PHE A 160 2.78 -20.62 -0.73
C PHE A 160 3.31 -22.06 -0.80
N ARG A 161 2.66 -23.01 -0.13
CA ARG A 161 3.02 -24.44 -0.22
C ARG A 161 2.81 -25.00 -1.63
N GLU A 162 1.78 -24.55 -2.35
CA GLU A 162 1.58 -24.89 -3.76
C GLU A 162 2.65 -24.24 -4.66
N TYR A 163 2.91 -22.94 -4.47
CA TYR A 163 3.98 -22.20 -5.12
C TYR A 163 5.33 -22.94 -5.01
N ARG A 164 5.65 -23.44 -3.81
CA ARG A 164 6.90 -24.16 -3.55
C ARG A 164 7.03 -25.38 -4.46
N LYS A 165 5.97 -26.19 -4.58
CA LYS A 165 5.95 -27.35 -5.49
C LYS A 165 6.16 -26.94 -6.96
N LYS A 166 5.60 -25.80 -7.37
CA LYS A 166 5.77 -25.28 -8.75
C LYS A 166 7.23 -24.91 -9.02
N ILE A 167 7.89 -24.20 -8.10
CA ILE A 167 9.29 -23.83 -8.31
C ILE A 167 10.24 -25.03 -8.16
N GLU A 168 9.96 -25.97 -7.27
CA GLU A 168 10.70 -27.24 -7.18
C GLU A 168 10.64 -28.00 -8.51
N GLY A 169 9.47 -28.06 -9.15
CA GLY A 169 9.32 -28.65 -10.49
C GLY A 169 10.04 -27.89 -11.61
N LEU A 170 10.19 -26.56 -11.48
CA LEU A 170 10.84 -25.73 -12.50
C LEU A 170 12.36 -25.74 -12.41
N VAL A 171 12.92 -25.63 -11.20
CA VAL A 171 14.37 -25.43 -11.00
C VAL A 171 15.06 -26.53 -10.21
N GLY A 172 14.32 -27.55 -9.77
CA GLY A 172 14.81 -28.61 -8.89
C GLY A 172 14.81 -28.20 -7.42
N GLU A 173 14.87 -29.21 -6.55
CA GLU A 173 14.76 -29.05 -5.09
C GLU A 173 15.86 -28.16 -4.49
N GLU A 174 17.12 -28.36 -4.88
CA GLU A 174 18.26 -27.62 -4.34
C GLU A 174 18.15 -26.11 -4.63
N LYS A 175 17.85 -25.75 -5.88
CA LYS A 175 17.71 -24.34 -6.27
C LYS A 175 16.44 -23.70 -5.71
N ALA A 176 15.34 -24.45 -5.63
CA ALA A 176 14.12 -23.96 -4.98
C ALA A 176 14.35 -23.69 -3.48
N LYS A 177 15.06 -24.60 -2.79
CA LYS A 177 15.48 -24.42 -1.40
C LYS A 177 16.37 -23.19 -1.23
N PHE A 178 17.37 -23.00 -2.10
CA PHE A 178 18.21 -21.81 -2.08
C PHE A 178 17.40 -20.52 -2.21
N ILE A 179 16.45 -20.47 -3.15
CA ILE A 179 15.57 -19.31 -3.32
C ILE A 179 14.79 -19.06 -2.03
N ILE A 180 14.12 -20.06 -1.49
CA ILE A 180 13.27 -19.93 -0.30
C ILE A 180 14.08 -19.50 0.92
N ASP A 181 15.21 -20.15 1.21
CA ASP A 181 16.00 -19.88 2.41
C ASP A 181 16.59 -18.46 2.41
N ASN A 182 16.90 -17.91 1.23
CA ASN A 182 17.53 -16.59 1.10
C ASN A 182 16.55 -15.45 0.81
N SER A 183 15.26 -15.74 0.65
CA SER A 183 14.24 -14.74 0.31
C SER A 183 13.60 -14.08 1.53
N LEU A 184 13.04 -12.89 1.34
CA LEU A 184 12.27 -12.20 2.37
C LEU A 184 10.82 -12.67 2.38
N PHE A 185 10.28 -12.88 3.57
CA PHE A 185 8.88 -13.21 3.85
C PHE A 185 8.29 -12.08 4.66
N LEU A 186 7.43 -11.26 4.06
CA LEU A 186 6.87 -10.07 4.69
C LEU A 186 5.39 -10.28 5.02
N VAL A 187 4.99 -10.00 6.26
CA VAL A 187 3.64 -10.21 6.76
C VAL A 187 3.05 -8.90 7.28
N VAL A 188 1.92 -8.49 6.71
CA VAL A 188 1.18 -7.26 7.10
C VAL A 188 -0.27 -7.61 7.41
N ALA A 189 -0.63 -7.68 8.69
CA ALA A 189 -2.00 -7.97 9.13
C ALA A 189 -2.23 -7.36 10.53
N GLY A 190 -3.49 -7.35 11.00
CA GLY A 190 -3.88 -6.82 12.32
C GLY A 190 -4.77 -5.59 12.24
N SER A 191 -4.66 -4.79 11.18
CA SER A 191 -5.45 -3.56 11.01
C SER A 191 -6.95 -3.85 10.91
N ASN A 192 -7.32 -4.88 10.13
CA ASN A 192 -8.71 -5.30 9.98
C ASN A 192 -9.27 -5.91 11.27
N ASP A 193 -8.45 -6.64 12.02
CA ASP A 193 -8.86 -7.28 13.28
C ASP A 193 -9.27 -6.24 14.32
N ILE A 194 -8.40 -5.26 14.59
CA ILE A 194 -8.68 -4.20 15.57
C ILE A 194 -9.71 -3.22 15.02
N GLY A 195 -9.45 -2.65 13.84
CA GLY A 195 -10.28 -1.56 13.29
C GLY A 195 -11.67 -2.02 12.88
N ASN A 196 -11.77 -3.12 12.13
CA ASN A 196 -13.03 -3.54 11.53
C ASN A 196 -13.76 -4.57 12.39
N THR A 197 -13.10 -5.65 12.81
CA THR A 197 -13.75 -6.76 13.54
C THR A 197 -14.07 -6.38 14.99
N PHE A 198 -13.11 -5.81 15.71
CA PHE A 198 -13.27 -5.49 17.14
C PHE A 198 -14.03 -4.18 17.38
N TYR A 199 -13.63 -3.08 16.74
CA TYR A 199 -14.21 -1.76 17.02
C TYR A 199 -15.43 -1.42 16.17
N LEU A 200 -15.31 -1.51 14.84
CA LEU A 200 -16.41 -1.13 13.94
C LEU A 200 -17.61 -2.08 14.07
N ALA A 201 -17.36 -3.38 13.91
CA ALA A 201 -18.43 -4.38 13.90
C ALA A 201 -18.79 -4.93 15.28
N ARG A 202 -17.92 -4.76 16.28
CA ARG A 202 -18.11 -5.20 17.68
C ARG A 202 -18.33 -6.70 17.87
N PHE A 203 -18.03 -7.53 16.87
CA PHE A 203 -18.32 -8.96 16.90
C PHE A 203 -17.55 -9.74 17.97
N ARG A 204 -16.43 -9.20 18.45
CA ARG A 204 -15.57 -9.83 19.45
C ARG A 204 -15.74 -9.29 20.87
N GLN A 205 -16.47 -8.20 21.06
CA GLN A 205 -16.59 -7.52 22.37
C GLN A 205 -17.39 -8.32 23.41
N GLY A 206 -18.24 -9.26 22.98
CA GLY A 206 -18.91 -10.19 23.89
C GLY A 206 -18.03 -11.34 24.39
N GLN A 207 -16.86 -11.54 23.78
CA GLN A 207 -15.93 -12.65 24.08
C GLN A 207 -14.60 -12.16 24.66
N TYR A 208 -14.16 -10.98 24.24
CA TYR A 208 -12.87 -10.41 24.57
C TYR A 208 -13.00 -8.94 24.94
N ASN A 209 -12.19 -8.48 25.88
CA ASN A 209 -11.82 -7.07 25.95
C ASN A 209 -10.60 -6.84 25.03
N ILE A 210 -10.14 -5.59 24.89
CA ILE A 210 -9.07 -5.31 23.94
C ILE A 210 -7.73 -5.98 24.31
N ASP A 211 -7.45 -6.13 25.60
CA ASP A 211 -6.22 -6.79 26.05
C ASP A 211 -6.23 -8.27 25.69
N THR A 212 -7.30 -9.01 26.02
CA THR A 212 -7.41 -10.43 25.68
C THR A 212 -7.61 -10.68 24.19
N TYR A 213 -8.19 -9.73 23.45
CA TYR A 213 -8.28 -9.82 22.00
C TYR A 213 -6.91 -9.68 21.34
N THR A 214 -6.09 -8.75 21.81
CA THR A 214 -4.71 -8.59 21.29
C THR A 214 -3.80 -9.76 21.68
N ASP A 215 -4.06 -10.45 22.80
CA ASP A 215 -3.42 -11.74 23.10
C ASP A 215 -3.81 -12.82 22.08
N PHE A 216 -5.11 -12.93 21.78
CA PHE A 216 -5.62 -13.87 20.79
C PHE A 216 -5.01 -13.62 19.40
N MET A 217 -4.97 -12.37 18.96
CA MET A 217 -4.28 -12.00 17.71
C MET A 217 -2.79 -12.38 17.74
N ASN A 218 -2.11 -12.13 18.86
CA ASN A 218 -0.69 -12.42 19.01
C ASN A 218 -0.38 -13.92 19.01
N GLN A 219 -1.29 -14.75 19.55
CA GLN A 219 -1.20 -16.22 19.45
C GLN A 219 -1.26 -16.68 17.99
N HIS A 220 -2.20 -16.13 17.20
CA HIS A 220 -2.30 -16.42 15.77
C HIS A 220 -1.06 -15.93 14.99
N ALA A 221 -0.56 -14.73 15.29
CA ALA A 221 0.67 -14.23 14.69
C ALA A 221 1.88 -15.14 15.01
N SER A 222 2.02 -15.57 16.27
CA SER A 222 3.07 -16.51 16.71
C SER A 222 3.00 -17.85 15.98
N ALA A 223 1.80 -18.42 15.85
CA ALA A 223 1.58 -19.65 15.10
C ALA A 223 1.97 -19.47 13.63
N TYR A 224 1.57 -18.35 13.01
CA TYR A 224 1.86 -18.08 11.60
C TYR A 224 3.37 -17.96 11.32
N VAL A 225 4.15 -17.36 12.23
CA VAL A 225 5.63 -17.35 12.12
C VAL A 225 6.17 -18.78 12.10
N LYS A 226 5.71 -19.64 13.04
CA LYS A 226 6.17 -21.04 13.13
C LYS A 226 5.78 -21.82 11.88
N ASP A 227 4.61 -21.57 11.33
CA ASP A 227 4.13 -22.23 10.12
C ASP A 227 4.90 -21.81 8.87
N LEU A 228 5.24 -20.52 8.73
CA LEU A 228 6.14 -20.03 7.69
C LEU A 228 7.54 -20.66 7.82
N TYR A 229 8.08 -20.70 9.04
CA TYR A 229 9.37 -21.32 9.33
C TYR A 229 9.37 -22.81 8.98
N ALA A 230 8.32 -23.54 9.35
CA ALA A 230 8.12 -24.95 8.99
C ALA A 230 7.95 -25.15 7.47
N ALA A 231 7.44 -24.13 6.76
CA ALA A 231 7.36 -24.11 5.31
C ALA A 231 8.68 -23.74 4.61
N GLY A 232 9.76 -23.48 5.37
CA GLY A 232 11.10 -23.20 4.84
C GLY A 232 11.52 -21.73 4.91
N ALA A 233 10.63 -20.82 5.33
CA ALA A 233 11.00 -19.41 5.46
C ALA A 233 12.12 -19.25 6.51
N ARG A 234 13.14 -18.44 6.18
CA ARG A 234 14.23 -18.13 7.11
C ARG A 234 14.34 -16.64 7.40
N ARG A 235 13.93 -15.74 6.51
CA ARG A 235 13.97 -14.29 6.73
C ARG A 235 12.55 -13.72 6.77
N ILE A 236 11.99 -13.62 7.95
CA ILE A 236 10.57 -13.35 8.21
C ILE A 236 10.41 -11.97 8.87
N GLY A 237 9.64 -11.09 8.25
CA GLY A 237 9.38 -9.73 8.73
C GLY A 237 7.90 -9.54 9.01
N PHE A 238 7.58 -9.12 10.23
CA PHE A 238 6.21 -8.79 10.64
C PHE A 238 6.10 -7.30 10.90
N PHE A 239 5.16 -6.67 10.21
CA PHE A 239 4.95 -5.23 10.28
C PHE A 239 3.96 -4.89 11.40
N ALA A 240 4.27 -3.83 12.14
CA ALA A 240 3.42 -3.29 13.17
C ALA A 240 2.04 -2.87 12.62
N THR A 241 1.01 -2.89 13.45
CA THR A 241 -0.26 -2.22 13.14
C THR A 241 -0.04 -0.69 13.16
N PRO A 242 -0.58 0.06 12.18
CA PRO A 242 -0.42 1.52 12.09
C PRO A 242 -1.25 2.27 13.17
N PRO A 243 -1.14 3.61 13.28
CA PRO A 243 -2.02 4.42 14.13
C PRO A 243 -3.48 4.41 13.62
N LEU A 244 -4.21 3.32 13.91
CA LEU A 244 -5.55 3.05 13.39
C LEU A 244 -6.56 4.15 13.72
N GLY A 245 -6.49 4.73 14.92
CA GLY A 245 -7.37 5.81 15.34
C GLY A 245 -7.20 7.09 14.51
N CYS A 246 -6.09 7.22 13.77
CA CYS A 246 -5.83 8.35 12.88
C CYS A 246 -6.21 8.07 11.41
N LEU A 247 -6.72 6.89 11.07
CA LEU A 247 -7.25 6.65 9.73
C LEU A 247 -8.51 7.51 9.50
N PRO A 248 -8.74 8.05 8.29
CA PRO A 248 -9.88 8.93 8.04
C PRO A 248 -11.24 8.38 8.45
N SER A 249 -11.52 7.10 8.19
CA SER A 249 -12.79 6.47 8.59
C SER A 249 -12.96 6.40 10.10
N GLN A 250 -11.89 6.06 10.83
CA GLN A 250 -11.95 5.93 12.30
C GLN A 250 -12.13 7.30 12.95
N ARG A 251 -11.46 8.33 12.43
CA ARG A 251 -11.69 9.73 12.80
C ARG A 251 -13.15 10.14 12.59
N THR A 252 -13.74 9.76 11.45
CA THR A 252 -15.13 10.08 11.13
C THR A 252 -16.13 9.36 12.04
N LEU A 253 -15.90 8.08 12.32
CA LEU A 253 -16.86 7.23 13.03
C LEU A 253 -16.77 7.35 14.55
N ALA A 254 -15.59 7.66 15.09
CA ALA A 254 -15.35 7.64 16.53
C ALA A 254 -14.54 8.84 17.06
N GLY A 255 -14.07 9.75 16.19
CA GLY A 255 -13.29 10.94 16.57
C GLY A 255 -14.12 12.16 17.01
N GLY A 256 -15.44 11.99 17.17
CA GLY A 256 -16.37 13.08 17.51
C GLY A 256 -16.52 14.14 16.41
N ILE A 257 -17.11 15.28 16.75
CA ILE A 257 -17.42 16.37 15.79
C ILE A 257 -16.15 16.89 15.09
N GLN A 258 -15.03 16.93 15.82
CA GLN A 258 -13.75 17.41 15.29
C GLN A 258 -13.01 16.36 14.44
N ARG A 259 -13.55 15.14 14.33
CA ARG A 259 -12.88 14.01 13.69
C ARG A 259 -11.46 13.81 14.22
N ALA A 260 -11.26 13.90 15.54
CA ALA A 260 -9.94 13.74 16.14
C ALA A 260 -9.42 12.30 15.97
N CYS A 261 -8.11 12.08 16.13
CA CYS A 261 -7.61 10.71 16.24
C CYS A 261 -8.23 10.02 17.45
N VAL A 262 -8.63 8.77 17.30
CA VAL A 262 -9.25 7.97 18.36
C VAL A 262 -8.16 7.33 19.22
N ASN A 263 -7.93 7.87 20.42
CA ASN A 263 -6.88 7.39 21.32
C ASN A 263 -7.03 5.91 21.66
N GLU A 264 -8.26 5.45 21.94
CA GLU A 264 -8.52 4.05 22.28
C GLU A 264 -8.05 3.08 21.19
N TYR A 265 -8.26 3.41 19.91
CA TYR A 265 -7.88 2.55 18.79
C TYR A 265 -6.36 2.56 18.56
N ASN A 266 -5.72 3.70 18.81
CA ASN A 266 -4.27 3.84 18.79
C ASN A 266 -3.62 3.09 19.97
N ASP A 267 -4.24 3.11 21.15
CA ASP A 267 -3.79 2.36 22.32
C ASP A 267 -3.91 0.86 22.10
N ALA A 268 -5.00 0.39 21.48
CA ALA A 268 -5.15 -0.98 21.03
C ALA A 268 -4.04 -1.43 20.05
N ALA A 269 -3.75 -0.61 19.04
CA ALA A 269 -2.69 -0.89 18.08
C ALA A 269 -1.31 -0.96 18.76
N LYS A 270 -0.99 -0.01 19.65
CA LYS A 270 0.26 -0.01 20.43
C LYS A 270 0.35 -1.22 21.35
N LEU A 271 -0.75 -1.62 21.98
CA LEU A 271 -0.81 -2.79 22.85
C LEU A 271 -0.47 -4.06 22.08
N PHE A 272 -1.13 -4.28 20.93
CA PHE A 272 -0.81 -5.42 20.05
C PHE A 272 0.64 -5.37 19.56
N ASN A 273 1.12 -4.20 19.13
CA ASN A 273 2.49 -4.02 18.67
C ASN A 273 3.53 -4.39 19.73
N GLY A 274 3.32 -4.02 20.99
CA GLY A 274 4.21 -4.40 22.10
C GLY A 274 4.23 -5.93 22.35
N LYS A 275 3.06 -6.58 22.30
CA LYS A 275 2.93 -8.05 22.42
C LYS A 275 3.61 -8.76 21.25
N LEU A 276 3.40 -8.26 20.04
CA LEU A 276 3.99 -8.79 18.82
C LEU A 276 5.52 -8.67 18.86
N GLN A 277 6.06 -7.48 19.18
CA GLN A 277 7.51 -7.26 19.27
C GLN A 277 8.18 -8.22 20.27
N THR A 278 7.57 -8.39 21.45
CA THR A 278 8.07 -9.32 22.49
C THR A 278 8.06 -10.76 21.98
N THR A 279 6.97 -11.18 21.34
CA THR A 279 6.80 -12.54 20.80
C THR A 279 7.78 -12.83 19.67
N LEU A 280 7.97 -11.90 18.74
CA LEU A 280 8.91 -12.06 17.63
C LEU A 280 10.35 -12.11 18.12
N SER A 281 10.70 -11.33 19.15
CA SER A 281 12.03 -11.38 19.77
C SER A 281 12.30 -12.74 20.42
N TYR A 282 11.29 -13.35 21.05
CA TYR A 282 11.38 -14.71 21.56
C TYR A 282 11.48 -15.76 20.44
N LEU A 283 10.72 -15.61 19.36
CA LEU A 283 10.79 -16.54 18.22
C LEU A 283 12.14 -16.46 17.49
N GLN A 284 12.71 -15.26 17.35
CA GLN A 284 14.06 -15.06 16.83
C GLN A 284 15.12 -15.83 17.63
N SER A 285 14.99 -15.94 18.96
CA SER A 285 15.98 -16.66 19.79
C SER A 285 15.74 -18.17 19.86
N THR A 286 14.59 -18.66 19.40
CA THR A 286 14.18 -20.07 19.52
C THR A 286 14.08 -20.81 18.20
N LEU A 287 13.94 -20.10 17.08
CA LEU A 287 13.91 -20.69 15.74
C LEU A 287 15.33 -20.63 15.13
N PRO A 288 16.07 -21.76 15.12
CA PRO A 288 17.44 -21.77 14.65
C PRO A 288 17.53 -21.39 13.17
N ASP A 289 18.67 -20.80 12.79
CA ASP A 289 18.97 -20.38 11.42
C ASP A 289 17.93 -19.43 10.80
N SER A 290 17.14 -18.74 11.62
CA SER A 290 16.12 -17.80 11.17
C SER A 290 16.43 -16.36 11.58
N ARG A 291 15.85 -15.43 10.83
CA ARG A 291 15.73 -14.01 11.11
C ARG A 291 14.26 -13.67 11.21
N VAL A 292 13.78 -13.39 12.41
CA VAL A 292 12.40 -12.96 12.70
C VAL A 292 12.44 -11.52 13.19
N VAL A 293 11.95 -10.61 12.35
CA VAL A 293 12.13 -9.17 12.53
C VAL A 293 10.79 -8.48 12.73
N TYR A 294 10.66 -7.73 13.82
CA TYR A 294 9.59 -6.75 14.00
C TYR A 294 9.93 -5.46 13.25
N VAL A 295 9.03 -5.00 12.39
CA VAL A 295 9.20 -3.79 11.58
C VAL A 295 8.22 -2.72 12.03
N ASP A 296 8.74 -1.63 12.60
CA ASP A 296 7.93 -0.51 13.05
C ASP A 296 7.49 0.38 11.88
N ILE A 297 6.17 0.41 11.65
CA ILE A 297 5.51 1.35 10.73
C ILE A 297 4.57 2.32 11.45
N TYR A 298 4.32 2.11 12.75
CA TYR A 298 3.41 2.93 13.52
C TYR A 298 3.97 4.35 13.64
N ASN A 299 5.21 4.46 14.13
CA ASN A 299 5.81 5.77 14.39
C ASN A 299 6.10 6.56 13.11
N PRO A 300 6.68 5.97 12.04
CA PRO A 300 6.88 6.69 10.79
C PRO A 300 5.59 7.22 10.18
N LEU A 301 4.51 6.42 10.14
CA LEU A 301 3.24 6.88 9.60
C LEU A 301 2.58 7.94 10.50
N LEU A 302 2.64 7.80 11.82
CA LEU A 302 2.11 8.80 12.74
C LEU A 302 2.83 10.15 12.58
N ASP A 303 4.16 10.13 12.42
CA ASP A 303 4.94 11.36 12.16
C ASP A 303 4.52 12.02 10.84
N VAL A 304 4.29 11.24 9.77
CA VAL A 304 3.76 11.78 8.51
C VAL A 304 2.37 12.39 8.71
N ILE A 305 1.48 11.75 9.46
CA ILE A 305 0.12 12.27 9.69
C ILE A 305 0.15 13.57 10.50
N GLN A 306 0.96 13.63 11.56
CA GLN A 306 1.04 14.79 12.46
C GLN A 306 1.81 15.96 11.85
N ASN A 307 2.84 15.66 11.05
CA ASN A 307 3.76 16.65 10.48
C ASN A 307 3.66 16.69 8.94
N TYR A 308 2.48 16.42 8.38
CA TYR A 308 2.27 16.20 6.94
C TYR A 308 2.81 17.32 6.03
N ALA A 309 2.69 18.59 6.46
CA ALA A 309 3.22 19.74 5.73
C ALA A 309 4.75 19.70 5.55
N LYS A 310 5.50 19.14 6.52
CA LYS A 310 6.97 18.93 6.43
C LYS A 310 7.33 18.00 5.27
N TYR A 311 6.43 17.10 4.91
CA TYR A 311 6.61 16.11 3.86
C TYR A 311 5.98 16.54 2.52
N GLY A 312 5.46 17.79 2.44
CA GLY A 312 4.88 18.35 1.22
C GLY A 312 3.41 18.01 0.97
N PHE A 313 2.75 17.34 1.93
CA PHE A 313 1.32 17.10 1.90
C PHE A 313 0.54 18.35 2.34
N GLU A 314 -0.71 18.45 1.89
CA GLU A 314 -1.67 19.49 2.28
C GLU A 314 -2.85 18.91 3.07
N VAL A 315 -3.11 17.60 2.94
CA VAL A 315 -4.24 16.93 3.60
C VAL A 315 -3.79 15.59 4.20
N ALA A 316 -3.97 15.44 5.51
CA ALA A 316 -3.62 14.23 6.26
C ALA A 316 -4.79 13.58 7.02
N ASP A 317 -5.97 14.18 6.92
CA ASP A 317 -7.07 13.96 7.86
C ASP A 317 -8.31 13.34 7.16
N ARG A 318 -8.23 13.20 5.83
CA ARG A 318 -9.19 12.57 4.92
C ARG A 318 -8.49 12.00 3.68
N GLY A 319 -9.12 11.05 3.03
CA GLY A 319 -8.70 10.50 1.74
C GLY A 319 -8.89 11.46 0.57
N CYS A 320 -8.20 11.18 -0.53
CA CYS A 320 -8.40 11.83 -1.83
C CYS A 320 -9.72 11.41 -2.49
N CYS A 321 -10.22 10.21 -2.22
CA CYS A 321 -11.42 9.67 -2.86
C CYS A 321 -12.72 10.13 -2.19
N GLY A 322 -13.67 10.64 -2.98
CA GLY A 322 -14.97 11.12 -2.49
C GLY A 322 -14.82 12.31 -1.54
N THR A 323 -15.55 12.27 -0.43
CA THR A 323 -15.34 13.21 0.68
C THR A 323 -14.05 12.92 1.46
N GLY A 324 -13.52 11.70 1.30
CA GLY A 324 -12.33 11.19 1.98
C GLY A 324 -12.61 10.74 3.41
N THR A 325 -13.87 10.71 3.84
CA THR A 325 -14.23 10.52 5.25
C THR A 325 -14.66 9.10 5.56
N ILE A 326 -15.24 8.38 4.59
CA ILE A 326 -15.72 7.00 4.75
C ILE A 326 -15.54 6.16 3.48
N GLU A 327 -15.21 6.80 2.36
CA GLU A 327 -15.09 6.15 1.06
C GLU A 327 -13.87 5.23 1.03
N VAL A 328 -14.15 3.92 1.01
CA VAL A 328 -13.19 2.83 0.84
C VAL A 328 -13.87 1.73 0.02
N THR A 329 -13.10 1.02 -0.80
CA THR A 329 -13.58 -0.02 -1.73
C THR A 329 -14.82 0.42 -2.52
N LEU A 330 -15.98 -0.19 -2.28
CA LEU A 330 -17.22 0.08 -3.02
C LEU A 330 -17.69 1.53 -2.92
N LEU A 331 -17.35 2.24 -1.83
CA LEU A 331 -17.71 3.65 -1.67
C LEU A 331 -16.73 4.58 -2.40
N CYS A 332 -15.51 4.11 -2.67
CA CYS A 332 -14.54 4.78 -3.53
C CYS A 332 -14.61 4.20 -4.94
N ASN A 333 -15.54 4.70 -5.75
CA ASN A 333 -15.80 4.19 -7.10
C ASN A 333 -15.92 5.33 -8.14
N LYS A 334 -16.07 4.97 -9.42
CA LYS A 334 -16.17 5.92 -10.55
C LYS A 334 -17.28 6.99 -10.43
N LEU A 335 -18.26 6.82 -9.55
CA LEU A 335 -19.36 7.77 -9.32
C LEU A 335 -18.96 8.91 -8.38
N VAL A 336 -17.89 8.75 -7.61
CA VAL A 336 -17.37 9.82 -6.74
C VAL A 336 -16.16 10.47 -7.38
N LYS A 337 -16.01 11.78 -7.15
CA LYS A 337 -14.82 12.52 -7.59
C LYS A 337 -13.63 12.13 -6.72
N THR A 338 -12.44 12.34 -7.27
CA THR A 338 -11.18 12.25 -6.52
C THR A 338 -10.54 13.63 -6.46
N CYS A 339 -9.65 13.83 -5.51
CA CYS A 339 -8.85 15.05 -5.40
C CYS A 339 -8.04 15.30 -6.70
N PRO A 340 -7.77 16.57 -7.05
CA PRO A 340 -7.05 16.91 -8.27
C PRO A 340 -5.59 16.46 -8.27
N ASP A 341 -4.95 16.39 -7.09
CA ASP A 341 -3.54 16.03 -6.93
C ASP A 341 -3.37 15.05 -5.77
N THR A 342 -3.10 13.78 -6.09
CA THR A 342 -2.85 12.70 -5.12
C THR A 342 -1.56 12.89 -4.34
N THR A 343 -0.61 13.67 -4.85
CA THR A 343 0.67 13.92 -4.17
C THR A 343 0.51 14.82 -2.93
N LYS A 344 -0.63 15.51 -2.81
CA LYS A 344 -0.96 16.38 -1.67
C LYS A 344 -1.67 15.68 -0.54
N TYR A 345 -2.05 14.41 -0.70
CA TYR A 345 -2.83 13.66 0.26
C TYR A 345 -2.03 12.51 0.88
N VAL A 346 -2.04 12.43 2.21
CA VAL A 346 -1.47 11.27 2.93
C VAL A 346 -2.27 10.00 2.63
N PHE A 347 -3.59 10.13 2.52
CA PHE A 347 -4.50 9.01 2.31
C PHE A 347 -5.12 9.04 0.92
N TRP A 348 -5.15 7.87 0.27
CA TRP A 348 -5.87 7.70 -0.99
C TRP A 348 -7.37 7.64 -0.77
N ASP A 349 -7.81 6.72 0.08
CA ASP A 349 -9.22 6.54 0.45
C ASP A 349 -9.35 6.69 1.97
N SER A 350 -10.49 6.33 2.57
CA SER A 350 -10.67 6.55 4.01
C SER A 350 -9.87 5.60 4.92
N PHE A 351 -9.11 4.66 4.37
CA PHE A 351 -8.37 3.65 5.11
C PHE A 351 -6.91 3.51 4.65
N HIS A 352 -6.65 3.58 3.34
CA HIS A 352 -5.37 3.28 2.74
C HIS A 352 -4.56 4.56 2.41
N PRO A 353 -3.25 4.59 2.75
CA PRO A 353 -2.34 5.64 2.28
C PRO A 353 -2.26 5.78 0.76
N SER A 354 -1.85 6.97 0.30
CA SER A 354 -1.55 7.21 -1.11
C SER A 354 -0.23 6.56 -1.51
N GLU A 355 -0.04 6.32 -2.82
CA GLU A 355 1.26 5.86 -3.35
C GLU A 355 2.39 6.82 -2.94
N THR A 356 2.14 8.14 -2.87
CA THR A 356 3.14 9.13 -2.44
C THR A 356 3.60 8.89 -1.01
N THR A 357 2.66 8.61 -0.10
CA THR A 357 2.97 8.25 1.29
C THR A 357 3.71 6.92 1.38
N TYR A 358 3.32 5.92 0.59
CA TYR A 358 4.04 4.66 0.55
C TYR A 358 5.48 4.82 0.05
N ASN A 359 5.71 5.60 -1.02
CA ASN A 359 7.06 5.89 -1.51
C ASN A 359 7.93 6.60 -0.46
N LEU A 360 7.36 7.54 0.29
CA LEU A 360 8.05 8.24 1.37
C LEU A 360 8.50 7.29 2.49
N LEU A 361 7.69 6.28 2.81
CA LEU A 361 7.91 5.38 3.95
C LEU A 361 8.77 4.15 3.62
N VAL A 362 8.52 3.50 2.49
CA VAL A 362 9.06 2.15 2.24
C VAL A 362 10.58 2.13 2.14
N SER A 363 11.19 3.01 1.34
CA SER A 363 12.64 2.98 1.15
C SER A 363 13.42 3.20 2.46
N PRO A 364 13.12 4.23 3.29
CA PRO A 364 13.76 4.39 4.59
C PRO A 364 13.54 3.22 5.55
N ILE A 365 12.34 2.63 5.57
CA ILE A 365 12.02 1.49 6.44
C ILE A 365 12.83 0.27 6.03
N ILE A 366 12.83 -0.10 4.74
CA ILE A 366 13.61 -1.25 4.28
C ILE A 366 15.09 -1.01 4.49
N GLN A 367 15.61 0.19 4.20
CA GLN A 367 17.01 0.54 4.45
C GLN A 367 17.40 0.38 5.93
N ARG A 368 16.50 0.71 6.86
CA ARG A 368 16.71 0.58 8.31
C ARG A 368 16.76 -0.88 8.76
N TYR A 369 15.92 -1.74 8.20
CA TYR A 369 15.73 -3.11 8.70
C TYR A 369 16.46 -4.18 7.88
N ILE A 370 16.95 -3.87 6.67
CA ILE A 370 17.51 -4.88 5.76
C ILE A 370 18.63 -5.69 6.41
N SER A 371 19.54 -5.06 7.16
CA SER A 371 20.64 -5.76 7.84
C SER A 371 20.16 -6.76 8.90
N SER A 372 18.99 -6.54 9.50
CA SER A 372 18.40 -7.46 10.49
C SER A 372 17.85 -8.73 9.83
N PHE A 373 17.57 -8.70 8.53
CA PHE A 373 17.12 -9.86 7.78
C PHE A 373 18.25 -10.74 7.24
N LEU A 374 19.48 -10.24 7.19
CA LEU A 374 20.56 -10.88 6.44
C LEU A 374 21.29 -11.98 7.21
#